data_AF-A0A7C7VLA0-F1
#
_entry.id   AF-A0A7C7VLA0-F1
#
_cell.length_a   1.000
_cell.length_b   1.000
_cell.length_c   1.000
_cell.angle_alpha   90.00
_cell.angle_beta   90.00
_cell.angle_gamma   90.00
#
_symmetry.space_group_name_H-M   'P 1'
#
loop_
_entity.id
_entity.type
_entity.pdbx_description
1 polymer ?
#
loop_
_entity_poly.entity_id
_entity_poly.type
_entity_poly.pdbx_seq_one_letter_code
_entity_poly.pdbx_strand_id
1 'polypeptide(L)'
;MLWPLAARSDQAAEKVGRRPYEMVWAGRTEDTRAPLVDFENLEGWTVQCRDAVASFSRSREQQLWGRYVGKLVYRGTGPQPKVTIRLAEPAAVPRPFDCINLWCYGNNWAWAPDPSTPQVQLSVVLEGANRRRVRVSLDRVRWKEWWLVHRRLSAEQLEQLGHGPVHVVGIEVAGGRNKDDRVLYFDNLAVYKEQLRPLRFQPRPKRGIDLPPGQTVGTNTGPGRLPFPTREETILPTNRTERFKTTLAEVGGEGGEPAGRASLPRRCGSKAVEASSHGTKTTAAEPVRNRDSDPPRGPSYGLQREPVAREGSFRRSAIRLVARSGNPPKQRGLHGPEQAASESKPVEGGCSPKRYLFRYEGDDGVLEYRYRPETGTLGDITAVWVGRGKPFRPLVDGGVYFWVNQRPDGSAEAAAPERIELIRCQREGEVVRSTWRLHLGERSAEVTYTLRLWQKSLVIDVQCL
;
A
#
# COMPACT_ATOMS: atom_id res chain seq x y z
N MET A 1 -20.40 27.37 68.38
CA MET A 1 -21.17 27.80 67.19
C MET A 1 -20.97 26.75 66.10
N LEU A 2 -22.01 25.96 65.85
CA LEU A 2 -22.10 25.04 64.72
C LEU A 2 -22.61 25.82 63.50
N TRP A 3 -21.94 25.71 62.37
CA TRP A 3 -22.47 26.15 61.08
C TRP A 3 -22.64 24.91 60.19
N PRO A 4 -23.86 24.52 59.81
CA PRO A 4 -24.05 23.40 58.89
C PRO A 4 -23.70 23.88 57.47
N LEU A 5 -22.81 23.16 56.79
CA LEU A 5 -22.65 23.29 55.36
C LEU A 5 -23.89 22.66 54.71
N ALA A 6 -24.75 23.51 54.15
CA ALA A 6 -25.87 23.08 53.33
C ALA A 6 -25.35 22.26 52.14
N ALA A 7 -25.78 21.00 52.05
CA ALA A 7 -25.63 20.18 50.86
C ALA A 7 -26.45 20.81 49.72
N ARG A 8 -25.77 21.51 48.80
CA ARG A 8 -26.34 21.81 47.49
C ARG A 8 -26.05 20.64 46.57
N SER A 9 -27.06 19.81 46.33
CA SER A 9 -27.07 18.84 45.25
C SER A 9 -27.41 19.55 43.94
N ASP A 10 -26.43 20.18 43.30
CA ASP A 10 -26.54 20.53 41.88
C ASP A 10 -26.26 19.28 41.05
N GLN A 11 -27.30 18.47 40.83
CA GLN A 11 -27.24 17.35 39.90
C GLN A 11 -27.37 17.92 38.47
N ALA A 12 -26.26 18.40 37.92
CA ALA A 12 -26.20 18.83 36.53
C ALA A 12 -26.69 17.68 35.62
N ALA A 13 -27.59 17.99 34.68
CA ALA A 13 -28.14 17.01 33.76
C ALA A 13 -27.02 16.23 33.04
N GLU A 14 -27.06 14.89 33.13
CA GLU A 14 -26.03 14.02 32.56
C GLU A 14 -25.94 14.21 31.04
N LYS A 15 -24.79 14.66 30.55
CA LYS A 15 -24.53 14.78 29.11
C LYS A 15 -24.40 13.38 28.50
N VAL A 16 -25.31 13.04 27.60
CA VAL A 16 -25.29 11.75 26.87
C VAL A 16 -24.76 11.97 25.45
N GLY A 17 -23.66 11.31 25.12
CA GLY A 17 -23.03 11.30 23.81
C GLY A 17 -23.82 10.47 22.79
N ARG A 18 -23.51 10.65 21.51
CA ARG A 18 -24.05 9.83 20.42
C ARG A 18 -23.08 8.69 20.11
N ARG A 19 -23.63 7.54 19.74
CA ARG A 19 -22.83 6.44 19.19
C ARG A 19 -22.29 6.84 17.80
N PRO A 20 -21.11 6.34 17.39
CA PRO A 20 -20.60 6.55 16.04
C PRO A 20 -21.63 6.15 14.98
N TYR A 21 -21.80 6.97 13.94
CA TYR A 21 -22.83 6.75 12.93
C TYR A 21 -22.56 5.46 12.14
N GLU A 22 -21.31 5.06 11.98
CA GLU A 22 -20.93 3.79 11.33
C GLU A 22 -21.48 2.58 12.08
N MET A 23 -21.51 2.65 13.41
CA MET A 23 -22.07 1.57 14.24
C MET A 23 -23.59 1.54 14.14
N VAL A 24 -24.24 2.72 14.10
CA VAL A 24 -25.69 2.84 13.94
C VAL A 24 -26.12 2.35 12.56
N TRP A 25 -25.46 2.79 11.50
CA TRP A 25 -25.80 2.43 10.12
C TRP A 25 -25.61 0.94 9.86
N ALA A 26 -24.57 0.33 10.45
CA ALA A 26 -24.33 -1.10 10.37
C ALA A 26 -25.21 -1.93 11.32
N GLY A 27 -26.09 -1.32 12.12
CA GLY A 27 -26.94 -2.02 13.09
C GLY A 27 -26.16 -2.74 14.19
N ARG A 28 -24.90 -2.32 14.46
CA ARG A 28 -24.05 -2.97 15.46
C ARG A 28 -24.43 -2.46 16.85
N THR A 29 -24.90 -3.35 17.72
CA THR A 29 -25.25 -3.05 19.11
C THR A 29 -24.30 -3.68 20.11
N GLU A 30 -23.45 -4.59 19.65
CA GLU A 30 -22.44 -5.31 20.42
C GLU A 30 -21.15 -5.46 19.59
N ASP A 31 -20.05 -5.71 20.28
CA ASP A 31 -18.80 -6.08 19.62
C ASP A 31 -18.81 -7.56 19.26
N THR A 32 -18.08 -7.90 18.19
CA THR A 32 -17.68 -9.25 17.82
C THR A 32 -16.93 -10.01 18.91
N ARG A 33 -16.30 -9.30 19.87
CA ARG A 33 -15.62 -9.89 21.02
C ARG A 33 -16.37 -9.53 22.29
N ALA A 34 -16.88 -10.55 22.99
CA ALA A 34 -17.51 -10.37 24.28
C ALA A 34 -16.53 -9.70 25.28
N PRO A 35 -17.00 -8.71 26.06
CA PRO A 35 -16.16 -8.01 27.02
C PRO A 35 -15.74 -8.93 28.16
N LEU A 36 -14.47 -8.88 28.53
CA LEU A 36 -14.01 -9.28 29.86
C LEU A 36 -14.30 -8.18 30.89
N VAL A 37 -14.22 -6.91 30.47
CA VAL A 37 -14.65 -5.74 31.23
C VAL A 37 -15.40 -4.79 30.30
N ASP A 38 -16.64 -4.46 30.65
CA ASP A 38 -17.54 -3.59 29.88
C ASP A 38 -17.62 -2.15 30.41
N PHE A 39 -17.08 -1.88 31.61
CA PHE A 39 -17.11 -0.58 32.29
C PHE A 39 -18.50 -0.08 32.72
N GLU A 40 -19.51 -0.96 32.75
CA GLU A 40 -20.88 -0.61 33.20
C GLU A 40 -20.95 -0.35 34.72
N ASN A 41 -20.09 -1.04 35.49
CA ASN A 41 -19.90 -0.83 36.93
C ASN A 41 -18.42 -0.61 37.27
N LEU A 42 -18.14 0.51 37.96
CA LEU A 42 -16.80 0.88 38.44
C LEU A 42 -16.71 0.94 39.96
N GLU A 43 -17.69 0.40 40.68
CA GLU A 43 -17.66 0.30 42.14
C GLU A 43 -16.40 -0.46 42.59
N GLY A 44 -15.70 0.08 43.60
CA GLY A 44 -14.47 -0.50 44.13
C GLY A 44 -13.21 -0.31 43.27
N TRP A 45 -13.32 0.27 42.08
CA TRP A 45 -12.14 0.57 41.25
C TRP A 45 -11.29 1.66 41.89
N THR A 46 -9.97 1.57 41.72
CA THR A 46 -9.03 2.53 42.31
C THR A 46 -8.08 3.10 41.27
N VAL A 47 -7.59 4.31 41.52
CA VAL A 47 -6.60 4.98 40.68
C VAL A 47 -5.34 5.22 41.49
N GLN A 48 -4.21 4.75 40.96
CA GLN A 48 -2.89 5.02 41.52
C GLN A 48 -2.11 5.91 40.57
N CYS A 49 -1.46 6.93 41.10
CA CYS A 49 -0.73 7.91 40.30
C CYS A 49 0.74 7.97 40.71
N ARG A 50 1.60 8.19 39.73
CA ARG A 50 2.98 8.65 39.90
C ARG A 50 3.17 9.86 39.00
N ASP A 51 3.66 10.98 39.54
CA ASP A 51 3.87 12.23 38.80
C ASP A 51 2.63 12.69 38.00
N ALA A 52 1.43 12.36 38.51
CA ALA A 52 0.17 12.64 37.86
C ALA A 52 -0.95 12.88 38.89
N VAL A 53 -2.01 13.54 38.45
CA VAL A 53 -3.30 13.60 39.13
C VAL A 53 -4.32 13.04 38.16
N ALA A 54 -5.19 12.14 38.64
CA ALA A 54 -6.20 11.52 37.81
C ALA A 54 -7.42 11.06 38.61
N SER A 55 -8.56 10.98 37.93
CA SER A 55 -9.79 10.36 38.41
C SER A 55 -10.33 9.41 37.34
N PHE A 56 -10.96 8.33 37.80
CA PHE A 56 -11.62 7.37 36.92
C PHE A 56 -13.07 7.21 37.38
N SER A 57 -14.00 7.40 36.45
CA SER A 57 -15.43 7.47 36.75
C SER A 57 -16.24 6.89 35.61
N ARG A 58 -17.49 6.52 35.90
CA ARG A 58 -18.43 6.08 34.88
C ARG A 58 -18.98 7.30 34.16
N SER A 59 -19.18 7.21 32.85
CA SER A 59 -19.69 8.33 32.05
C SER A 59 -20.59 7.86 30.92
N ARG A 60 -21.43 8.77 30.43
CA ARG A 60 -22.20 8.64 29.18
C ARG A 60 -21.85 9.72 28.17
N GLU A 61 -20.83 10.53 28.43
CA GLU A 61 -20.44 11.65 27.56
C GLU A 61 -19.98 11.17 26.18
N GLN A 62 -19.47 9.94 26.11
CA GLN A 62 -19.22 9.18 24.89
C GLN A 62 -19.99 7.86 25.01
N GLN A 63 -20.51 7.36 23.88
CA GLN A 63 -21.23 6.08 23.83
C GLN A 63 -20.61 5.18 22.75
N LEU A 64 -20.49 3.89 23.05
CA LEU A 64 -20.08 2.89 22.06
C LEU A 64 -20.89 1.60 22.22
N TRP A 65 -20.64 0.85 23.29
CA TRP A 65 -21.41 -0.33 23.69
C TRP A 65 -22.18 -0.05 24.99
N GLY A 66 -23.21 -0.85 25.27
CA GLY A 66 -23.95 -0.74 26.53
C GLY A 66 -24.55 0.64 26.81
N ARG A 67 -24.53 1.04 28.07
CA ARG A 67 -25.04 2.33 28.56
C ARG A 67 -23.94 3.26 29.01
N TYR A 68 -22.82 2.74 29.51
CA TYR A 68 -21.78 3.51 30.17
C TYR A 68 -20.40 3.14 29.68
N VAL A 69 -19.47 4.09 29.80
CA VAL A 69 -18.05 3.90 29.51
C VAL A 69 -17.19 4.36 30.68
N GLY A 70 -15.96 3.87 30.75
CA GLY A 70 -14.97 4.34 31.70
C GLY A 70 -14.35 5.66 31.25
N LYS A 71 -14.45 6.72 32.05
CA LYS A 71 -13.85 8.05 31.79
C LYS A 71 -12.66 8.28 32.70
N LEU A 72 -11.49 8.42 32.09
CA LEU A 72 -10.26 8.85 32.75
C LEU A 72 -10.06 10.35 32.51
N VAL A 73 -9.98 11.13 33.60
CA VAL A 73 -9.48 12.51 33.57
C VAL A 73 -8.07 12.49 34.17
N TYR A 74 -7.09 13.06 33.48
CA TYR A 74 -5.70 13.02 33.92
C TYR A 74 -4.88 14.24 33.50
N ARG A 75 -3.86 14.55 34.31
CA ARG A 75 -2.78 15.51 34.01
C ARG A 75 -1.46 15.13 34.68
N GLY A 76 -0.36 15.59 34.12
CA GLY A 76 1.00 15.34 34.62
C GLY A 76 1.47 16.41 35.60
N THR A 77 2.02 15.98 36.74
CA THR A 77 2.60 16.85 37.77
C THR A 77 4.12 16.74 37.88
N GLY A 78 4.75 15.73 37.26
CA GLY A 78 6.19 15.49 37.37
C GLY A 78 6.83 14.92 36.09
N PRO A 79 8.08 14.40 36.20
CA PRO A 79 8.88 13.98 35.05
C PRO A 79 8.44 12.66 34.41
N GLN A 80 7.81 11.75 35.16
CA GLN A 80 7.42 10.42 34.68
C GLN A 80 5.94 10.08 34.95
N PRO A 81 4.98 10.87 34.41
CA PRO A 81 3.56 10.73 34.67
C PRO A 81 3.06 9.34 34.29
N LYS A 82 2.43 8.67 35.25
CA LYS A 82 1.78 7.36 35.08
C LYS A 82 0.52 7.29 35.93
N VAL A 83 -0.57 6.86 35.30
CA VAL A 83 -1.82 6.51 35.95
C VAL A 83 -2.02 5.01 35.81
N THR A 84 -2.33 4.33 36.91
CA THR A 84 -2.69 2.91 36.96
C THR A 84 -4.11 2.81 37.49
N ILE A 85 -5.04 2.48 36.61
CA ILE A 85 -6.43 2.17 36.94
C ILE A 85 -6.48 0.70 37.34
N ARG A 86 -6.86 0.40 38.58
CA ARG A 86 -7.01 -0.97 39.07
C ARG A 86 -8.48 -1.35 39.16
N LEU A 87 -8.77 -2.56 38.67
CA LEU A 87 -10.08 -3.18 38.84
C LEU A 87 -10.32 -3.43 40.33
N ALA A 88 -11.59 -3.40 40.74
CA ALA A 88 -11.99 -3.79 42.10
C ALA A 88 -11.61 -5.25 42.38
N GLU A 89 -11.96 -6.12 41.44
CA GLU A 89 -11.61 -7.54 41.45
C GLU A 89 -10.85 -7.89 40.16
N PRO A 90 -9.71 -8.61 40.25
CA PRO A 90 -9.00 -9.06 39.06
C PRO A 90 -9.89 -9.91 38.13
N ALA A 91 -10.00 -9.53 36.86
CA ALA A 91 -10.87 -10.23 35.91
C ALA A 91 -10.16 -11.46 35.34
N ALA A 92 -10.73 -12.65 35.56
CA ALA A 92 -10.16 -13.93 35.10
C ALA A 92 -10.14 -14.04 33.57
N VAL A 93 -8.97 -14.34 33.00
CA VAL A 93 -8.79 -14.45 31.55
C VAL A 93 -9.12 -15.88 31.08
N PRO A 94 -10.08 -16.05 30.15
CA PRO A 94 -10.36 -17.36 29.55
C PRO A 94 -9.17 -17.88 28.74
N ARG A 95 -8.91 -19.19 28.83
CA ARG A 95 -7.91 -19.89 28.00
C ARG A 95 -8.57 -20.70 26.88
N PRO A 96 -7.88 -20.89 25.74
CA PRO A 96 -6.62 -20.25 25.35
C PRO A 96 -6.82 -18.76 25.00
N PHE A 97 -5.76 -17.96 25.07
CA PHE A 97 -5.75 -16.58 24.60
C PHE A 97 -4.39 -16.20 24.01
N ASP A 98 -4.38 -15.19 23.14
CA ASP A 98 -3.15 -14.55 22.65
C ASP A 98 -3.35 -13.08 22.24
N CYS A 99 -4.56 -12.53 22.36
CA CYS A 99 -4.89 -11.17 21.96
C CYS A 99 -5.63 -10.41 23.04
N ILE A 100 -5.40 -9.10 23.08
CA ILE A 100 -6.13 -8.12 23.88
C ILE A 100 -6.71 -7.07 22.93
N ASN A 101 -7.99 -6.78 23.10
CA ASN A 101 -8.69 -5.66 22.50
C ASN A 101 -9.11 -4.69 23.60
N LEU A 102 -8.99 -3.39 23.35
CA LEU A 102 -9.56 -2.35 24.20
C LEU A 102 -10.09 -1.23 23.29
N TRP A 103 -11.36 -0.87 23.42
CA TRP A 103 -11.84 0.35 22.78
C TRP A 103 -11.39 1.56 23.57
N CYS A 104 -10.85 2.54 22.85
CA CYS A 104 -10.44 3.80 23.44
C CYS A 104 -11.03 4.94 22.63
N TYR A 105 -11.61 5.95 23.29
CA TYR A 105 -11.82 7.26 22.70
C TYR A 105 -10.61 8.13 23.05
N GLY A 106 -9.77 8.40 22.06
CA GLY A 106 -8.51 9.10 22.27
C GLY A 106 -8.61 10.62 22.18
N ASN A 107 -7.50 11.31 22.46
CA ASN A 107 -7.43 12.77 22.56
C ASN A 107 -6.25 13.39 21.78
N ASN A 108 -5.53 12.61 20.98
CA ASN A 108 -4.43 13.08 20.14
C ASN A 108 -4.54 12.48 18.73
N TRP A 109 -4.09 13.20 17.70
CA TRP A 109 -4.13 12.74 16.31
C TRP A 109 -2.70 12.61 15.77
N ALA A 110 -2.32 11.42 15.32
CA ALA A 110 -0.93 11.13 14.93
C ALA A 110 -0.38 12.03 13.82
N TRP A 111 -1.23 12.45 12.87
CA TRP A 111 -0.82 13.25 11.73
C TRP A 111 -0.71 14.76 12.04
N ALA A 112 -1.46 15.23 13.03
CA ALA A 112 -1.37 16.60 13.55
C ALA A 112 -1.35 16.57 15.09
N PRO A 113 -0.22 16.17 15.70
CA PRO A 113 -0.11 16.05 17.15
C PRO A 113 -0.29 17.42 17.82
N ASP A 114 -1.15 17.47 18.82
CA ASP A 114 -1.30 18.64 19.68
C ASP A 114 -0.20 18.65 20.76
N PRO A 115 0.72 19.64 20.77
CA PRO A 115 1.80 19.70 21.76
C PRO A 115 1.30 19.82 23.21
N SER A 116 0.10 20.38 23.42
CA SER A 116 -0.52 20.51 24.74
C SER A 116 -1.12 19.19 25.25
N THR A 117 -1.28 18.21 24.35
CA THR A 117 -1.89 16.90 24.63
C THR A 117 -0.97 15.81 24.10
N PRO A 118 0.18 15.53 24.75
CA PRO A 118 1.12 14.53 24.28
C PRO A 118 0.47 13.15 24.19
N GLN A 119 0.87 12.36 23.18
CA GLN A 119 0.43 10.98 23.05
C GLN A 119 0.86 10.16 24.28
N VAL A 120 -0.10 9.44 24.86
CA VAL A 120 0.14 8.60 26.02
C VAL A 120 0.22 7.13 25.62
N GLN A 121 1.08 6.38 26.30
CA GLN A 121 1.17 4.94 26.13
C GLN A 121 0.05 4.25 26.91
N LEU A 122 -0.77 3.46 26.21
CA LEU A 122 -1.78 2.60 26.82
C LEU A 122 -1.22 1.20 27.03
N SER A 123 -1.49 0.59 28.19
CA SER A 123 -1.05 -0.77 28.50
C SER A 123 -2.09 -1.47 29.37
N VAL A 124 -2.16 -2.80 29.24
CA VAL A 124 -2.96 -3.66 30.13
C VAL A 124 -1.99 -4.49 30.96
N VAL A 125 -2.28 -4.63 32.25
CA VAL A 125 -1.47 -5.40 33.19
C VAL A 125 -2.15 -6.72 33.46
N LEU A 126 -1.46 -7.80 33.10
CA LEU A 126 -1.86 -9.17 33.38
C LEU A 126 -1.07 -9.70 34.58
N GLU A 127 -1.70 -10.50 35.43
CA GLU A 127 -1.07 -11.18 36.56
C GLU A 127 -1.26 -12.69 36.42
N GLY A 128 -0.15 -13.45 36.38
CA GLY A 128 -0.15 -14.91 36.32
C GLY A 128 -0.19 -15.57 37.71
N ALA A 129 -0.28 -16.90 37.74
CA ALA A 129 -0.47 -17.70 38.96
C ALA A 129 0.59 -17.49 40.05
N ASN A 130 1.82 -17.12 39.68
CA ASN A 130 2.92 -16.81 40.60
C ASN A 130 2.94 -15.33 41.03
N ARG A 131 1.84 -14.59 40.86
CA ARG A 131 1.73 -13.13 41.03
C ARG A 131 2.69 -12.31 40.16
N ARG A 132 3.30 -12.94 39.14
CA ARG A 132 4.13 -12.23 38.17
C ARG A 132 3.24 -11.35 37.31
N ARG A 133 3.58 -10.06 37.26
CA ARG A 133 2.89 -9.08 36.43
C ARG A 133 3.59 -8.92 35.10
N VAL A 134 2.83 -9.06 34.02
CA VAL A 134 3.26 -8.81 32.65
C VAL A 134 2.51 -7.60 32.13
N ARG A 135 3.25 -6.54 31.82
CA ARG A 135 2.70 -5.33 31.20
C ARG A 135 2.67 -5.52 29.68
N VAL A 136 1.47 -5.53 29.11
CA VAL A 136 1.27 -5.61 27.66
C VAL A 136 1.05 -4.20 27.11
N SER A 137 2.03 -3.69 26.38
CA SER A 137 1.95 -2.39 25.69
C SER A 137 0.97 -2.49 24.51
N LEU A 138 -0.17 -1.79 24.59
CA LEU A 138 -1.20 -1.88 23.55
C LEU A 138 -0.85 -0.98 22.35
N ASP A 139 -0.92 0.33 22.48
CA ASP A 139 -0.44 1.31 21.48
C ASP A 139 -0.32 2.69 22.17
N ARG A 140 0.24 3.68 21.46
CA ARG A 140 0.13 5.09 21.84
C ARG A 140 -1.23 5.62 21.41
N VAL A 141 -1.86 6.43 22.26
CA VAL A 141 -3.11 7.11 21.92
C VAL A 141 -2.84 8.16 20.85
N ARG A 142 -3.24 7.84 19.61
CA ARG A 142 -2.90 8.59 18.40
C ARG A 142 -4.09 8.83 17.46
N TRP A 143 -5.31 8.58 17.97
CA TRP A 143 -6.57 8.87 17.30
C TRP A 143 -7.49 9.71 18.20
N LYS A 144 -8.32 10.59 17.63
CA LYS A 144 -9.21 11.54 18.35
C LYS A 144 -10.68 11.12 18.37
N GLU A 145 -10.97 9.83 18.28
CA GLU A 145 -12.32 9.26 18.36
C GLU A 145 -12.25 7.82 18.89
N TRP A 146 -13.37 7.09 18.85
CA TRP A 146 -13.38 5.65 19.12
C TRP A 146 -12.53 4.89 18.10
N TRP A 147 -11.61 4.07 18.61
CA TRP A 147 -10.81 3.15 17.81
C TRP A 147 -10.49 1.90 18.64
N LEU A 148 -10.36 0.78 17.94
CA LEU A 148 -10.04 -0.50 18.55
C LEU A 148 -8.53 -0.62 18.69
N VAL A 149 -8.04 -0.63 19.93
CA VAL A 149 -6.63 -0.88 20.22
C VAL A 149 -6.43 -2.39 20.35
N HIS A 150 -5.84 -2.99 19.33
CA HIS A 150 -5.59 -4.43 19.27
C HIS A 150 -4.10 -4.74 19.49
N ARG A 151 -3.82 -5.73 20.34
CA ARG A 151 -2.46 -6.28 20.52
C ARG A 151 -2.50 -7.79 20.64
N ARG A 152 -1.69 -8.46 19.83
CA ARG A 152 -1.29 -9.84 20.04
C ARG A 152 -0.07 -9.92 20.96
N LEU A 153 -0.10 -10.81 21.95
CA LEU A 153 1.00 -11.03 22.88
C LEU A 153 2.16 -11.74 22.16
N SER A 154 3.40 -11.42 22.55
CA SER A 154 4.57 -12.16 22.10
C SER A 154 4.65 -13.54 22.77
N ALA A 155 5.42 -14.45 22.17
CA ALA A 155 5.70 -15.76 22.77
C ALA A 155 6.34 -15.61 24.16
N GLU A 156 7.27 -14.67 24.34
CA GLU A 156 7.89 -14.36 25.62
C GLU A 156 6.85 -13.91 26.66
N GLN A 157 5.93 -13.01 26.31
CA GLN A 157 4.88 -12.56 27.24
C GLN A 157 3.97 -13.73 27.67
N LEU A 158 3.63 -14.63 26.75
CA LEU A 158 2.83 -15.81 27.05
C LEU A 158 3.59 -16.80 27.96
N GLU A 159 4.89 -16.99 27.73
CA GLU A 159 5.75 -17.81 28.58
C GLU A 159 5.88 -17.23 29.99
N GLN A 160 6.07 -15.92 30.11
CA GLN A 160 6.14 -15.23 31.40
C GLN A 160 4.84 -15.38 32.22
N LEU A 161 3.69 -15.43 31.56
CA LEU A 161 2.38 -15.68 32.20
C LEU A 161 2.17 -17.16 32.56
N GLY A 162 2.93 -18.07 31.96
CA GLY A 162 2.85 -19.50 32.18
C GLY A 162 1.53 -20.12 31.75
N HIS A 163 1.23 -21.32 32.27
CA HIS A 163 0.02 -22.09 31.95
C HIS A 163 -1.11 -21.98 32.99
N GLY A 164 -0.82 -21.41 34.17
CA GLY A 164 -1.80 -21.27 35.26
C GLY A 164 -2.85 -20.18 35.02
N PRO A 165 -3.73 -19.92 36.00
CA PRO A 165 -4.71 -18.83 35.95
C PRO A 165 -4.03 -17.48 35.69
N VAL A 166 -4.66 -16.67 34.84
CA VAL A 166 -4.21 -15.31 34.50
C VAL A 166 -5.39 -14.36 34.71
N HIS A 167 -5.11 -13.19 35.28
CA HIS A 167 -6.12 -12.16 35.51
C HIS A 167 -5.67 -10.82 34.90
N VAL A 168 -6.62 -10.06 34.38
CA VAL A 168 -6.42 -8.61 34.17
C VAL A 168 -6.53 -7.93 35.52
N VAL A 169 -5.50 -7.16 35.90
CA VAL A 169 -5.47 -6.43 37.19
C VAL A 169 -5.57 -4.92 37.02
N GLY A 170 -5.35 -4.40 35.81
CA GLY A 170 -5.46 -2.96 35.58
C GLY A 170 -5.07 -2.49 34.19
N ILE A 171 -5.32 -1.20 33.99
CA ILE A 171 -4.98 -0.44 32.78
C ILE A 171 -3.99 0.66 33.19
N GLU A 172 -2.89 0.79 32.45
CA GLU A 172 -1.89 1.84 32.66
C GLU A 172 -1.88 2.85 31.52
N VAL A 173 -1.84 4.12 31.88
CA VAL A 173 -1.68 5.27 30.97
C VAL A 173 -0.42 6.02 31.38
N ALA A 174 0.58 6.09 30.50
CA ALA A 174 1.88 6.70 30.81
C ALA A 174 2.28 7.77 29.80
N GLY A 175 3.07 8.76 30.22
CA GLY A 175 3.61 9.81 29.35
C GLY A 175 2.71 11.03 29.18
N GLY A 176 1.63 11.14 29.97
CA GLY A 176 0.72 12.28 30.00
C GLY A 176 1.34 13.51 30.64
N ARG A 177 2.21 14.22 29.90
CA ARG A 177 2.92 15.42 30.38
C ARG A 177 2.12 16.72 30.27
N ASN A 178 0.86 16.65 29.82
CA ASN A 178 -0.08 17.77 29.79
C ASN A 178 -0.28 18.38 31.19
N LYS A 179 -0.37 19.71 31.26
CA LYS A 179 -0.60 20.45 32.52
C LYS A 179 -2.08 20.61 32.84
N ASP A 180 -2.89 20.76 31.80
CA ASP A 180 -4.34 20.80 31.90
C ASP A 180 -4.91 19.38 31.92
N ASP A 181 -6.12 19.25 32.43
CA ASP A 181 -6.85 18.00 32.38
C ASP A 181 -7.11 17.59 30.93
N ARG A 182 -6.88 16.30 30.68
CA ARG A 182 -7.19 15.63 29.42
C ARG A 182 -8.03 14.40 29.73
N VAL A 183 -8.83 14.00 28.75
CA VAL A 183 -9.81 12.93 28.93
C VAL A 183 -9.51 11.81 27.95
N LEU A 184 -9.63 10.57 28.42
CA LEU A 184 -9.75 9.37 27.61
C LEU A 184 -11.02 8.64 28.04
N TYR A 185 -11.64 7.92 27.10
CA TYR A 185 -12.71 6.98 27.42
C TYR A 185 -12.30 5.56 27.04
N PHE A 186 -12.76 4.60 27.82
CA PHE A 186 -12.52 3.17 27.63
C PHE A 186 -13.84 2.43 27.62
N ASP A 187 -13.95 1.47 26.72
CA ASP A 187 -15.07 0.55 26.63
C ASP A 187 -14.53 -0.82 26.18
N ASN A 188 -15.27 -1.88 26.50
CA ASN A 188 -15.04 -3.26 26.11
C ASN A 188 -13.54 -3.67 26.00
N LEU A 189 -12.98 -4.04 27.16
CA LEU A 189 -11.72 -4.76 27.23
C LEU A 189 -12.00 -6.25 27.03
N ALA A 190 -11.47 -6.85 25.95
CA ALA A 190 -11.63 -8.27 25.66
C ALA A 190 -10.27 -8.98 25.56
N VAL A 191 -10.18 -10.20 26.10
CA VAL A 191 -9.00 -11.06 25.99
C VAL A 191 -9.44 -12.39 25.39
N TYR A 192 -8.82 -12.81 24.29
CA TYR A 192 -9.30 -13.95 23.51
C TYR A 192 -8.18 -14.63 22.70
N LYS A 193 -8.49 -15.80 22.14
CA LYS A 193 -7.67 -16.46 21.12
C LYS A 193 -8.08 -16.03 19.72
N GLU A 194 -7.18 -15.37 19.00
CA GLU A 194 -7.45 -15.03 17.61
C GLU A 194 -7.45 -16.28 16.73
N GLN A 195 -8.47 -16.38 15.87
CA GLN A 195 -8.59 -17.45 14.88
C GLN A 195 -8.23 -16.90 13.49
N LEU A 196 -7.01 -17.19 13.05
CA LEU A 196 -6.53 -16.83 11.71
C LEU A 196 -6.92 -17.89 10.68
N ARG A 197 -8.23 -18.06 10.45
CA ARG A 197 -8.71 -18.99 9.42
C ARG A 197 -8.32 -18.44 8.03
N PRO A 198 -7.93 -19.31 7.07
CA PRO A 198 -7.68 -18.88 5.70
C PRO A 198 -8.89 -18.12 5.13
N LEU A 199 -8.63 -16.96 4.54
CA LEU A 199 -9.67 -16.19 3.86
C LEU A 199 -10.15 -16.96 2.64
N ARG A 200 -11.47 -17.05 2.49
CA ARG A 200 -12.11 -17.59 1.29
C ARG A 200 -12.84 -16.46 0.60
N PHE A 201 -12.48 -16.22 -0.65
CA PHE A 201 -13.13 -15.22 -1.49
C PHE A 201 -13.98 -15.93 -2.52
N GLN A 202 -15.17 -15.40 -2.78
CA GLN A 202 -15.97 -15.88 -3.90
C GLN A 202 -15.26 -15.55 -5.23
N PRO A 203 -15.34 -16.45 -6.23
CA PRO A 203 -14.86 -16.15 -7.57
C PRO A 203 -15.53 -14.87 -8.10
N ARG A 204 -14.72 -13.93 -8.56
CA ARG A 204 -15.14 -12.72 -9.28
C ARG A 204 -15.16 -13.01 -10.78
N PRO A 205 -15.93 -12.27 -11.59
CA PRO A 205 -15.87 -12.39 -13.05
C PRO A 205 -14.44 -12.34 -13.57
N LYS A 206 -14.16 -13.06 -14.66
CA LYS A 206 -12.84 -13.05 -15.31
C LYS A 206 -12.44 -11.63 -15.67
N ARG A 207 -11.14 -11.40 -15.86
CA ARG A 207 -10.66 -10.11 -16.37
C ARG A 207 -11.23 -9.85 -17.76
N GLY A 208 -11.36 -8.58 -18.12
CA GLY A 208 -11.94 -8.20 -19.41
C GLY A 208 -11.11 -8.67 -20.61
N ILE A 209 -9.79 -8.83 -20.43
CA ILE A 209 -8.87 -9.49 -21.38
C ILE A 209 -8.17 -10.69 -20.72
N ASP A 210 -7.69 -11.60 -21.55
CA ASP A 210 -6.89 -12.74 -21.09
C ASP A 210 -5.46 -12.26 -20.78
N LEU A 211 -4.92 -12.72 -19.66
CA LEU A 211 -3.55 -12.41 -19.28
C LEU A 211 -2.57 -13.36 -20.00
N PRO A 212 -1.33 -12.93 -20.25
CA PRO A 212 -0.28 -13.82 -20.72
C PRO A 212 -0.16 -15.08 -19.84
N PRO A 213 0.24 -16.24 -20.43
CA PRO A 213 0.43 -17.48 -19.69
C PRO A 213 1.31 -17.30 -18.44
N GLY A 214 0.93 -17.93 -17.34
CA GLY A 214 1.66 -17.88 -16.06
C GLY A 214 1.32 -16.70 -15.16
N GLN A 215 0.53 -15.71 -15.61
CA GLN A 215 0.07 -14.63 -14.74
C GLN A 215 -1.06 -15.07 -13.80
N THR A 216 -1.02 -14.61 -12.55
CA THR A 216 -2.09 -14.85 -11.59
C THR A 216 -3.33 -14.02 -11.92
N VAL A 217 -4.48 -14.68 -12.01
CA VAL A 217 -5.78 -14.01 -12.17
C VAL A 217 -6.39 -13.61 -10.83
N GLY A 218 -5.74 -13.92 -9.70
CA GLY A 218 -6.26 -13.67 -8.36
C GLY A 218 -7.62 -14.34 -8.17
N THR A 219 -8.63 -13.57 -7.74
CA THR A 219 -10.00 -14.07 -7.56
C THR A 219 -10.85 -13.98 -8.83
N ASN A 220 -10.34 -13.50 -9.96
CA ASN A 220 -11.08 -13.36 -11.22
C ASN A 220 -11.21 -14.69 -11.99
N THR A 221 -11.80 -15.70 -11.35
CA THR A 221 -11.98 -17.07 -11.87
C THR A 221 -13.45 -17.46 -12.06
N GLY A 222 -14.37 -16.58 -11.70
CA GLY A 222 -15.82 -16.79 -11.77
C GLY A 222 -16.42 -16.59 -13.16
N PRO A 223 -17.74 -16.76 -13.30
CA PRO A 223 -18.44 -16.61 -14.58
C PRO A 223 -18.45 -15.15 -15.07
N GLY A 224 -18.56 -14.98 -16.39
CA GLY A 224 -18.56 -13.66 -17.04
C GLY A 224 -17.19 -13.00 -17.09
N ARG A 225 -17.16 -11.76 -17.60
CA ARG A 225 -15.97 -10.90 -17.65
C ARG A 225 -16.28 -9.55 -17.02
N LEU A 226 -15.26 -8.92 -16.45
CA LEU A 226 -15.32 -7.50 -16.09
C LEU A 226 -15.52 -6.67 -17.36
N PRO A 227 -16.26 -5.55 -17.30
CA PRO A 227 -16.54 -4.70 -18.45
C PRO A 227 -15.32 -3.91 -18.94
N PHE A 228 -14.19 -4.02 -18.25
CA PHE A 228 -12.95 -3.32 -18.57
C PHE A 228 -11.73 -4.11 -18.08
N PRO A 229 -10.60 -4.12 -18.81
CA PRO A 229 -10.42 -3.59 -20.18
C PRO A 229 -11.16 -4.45 -21.22
N THR A 230 -11.59 -3.87 -22.35
CA THR A 230 -12.36 -4.58 -23.39
C THR A 230 -11.53 -5.11 -24.55
N ARG A 231 -10.26 -4.68 -24.67
CA ARG A 231 -9.31 -5.11 -25.69
C ARG A 231 -7.88 -5.00 -25.16
N GLU A 232 -6.93 -5.71 -25.78
CA GLU A 232 -5.52 -5.70 -25.34
C GLU A 232 -4.91 -4.30 -25.42
N GLU A 233 -5.33 -3.48 -26.39
CA GLU A 233 -4.81 -2.14 -26.61
C GLU A 233 -5.31 -1.12 -25.58
N THR A 234 -6.23 -1.48 -24.69
CA THR A 234 -6.75 -0.58 -23.65
C THR A 234 -5.63 -0.11 -22.70
N ILE A 235 -4.55 -0.86 -22.55
CA ILE A 235 -3.37 -0.42 -21.78
C ILE A 235 -2.50 0.60 -22.52
N LEU A 236 -2.70 0.79 -23.82
CA LEU A 236 -1.87 1.68 -24.61
C LEU A 236 -2.37 3.13 -24.53
N PRO A 237 -1.47 4.13 -24.52
CA PRO A 237 -1.86 5.53 -24.65
C PRO A 237 -2.67 5.77 -25.93
N THR A 238 -3.62 6.70 -25.91
CA THR A 238 -4.38 7.06 -27.12
C THR A 238 -3.47 7.61 -28.22
N ASN A 239 -3.44 7.00 -29.40
CA ASN A 239 -2.89 7.63 -30.60
C ASN A 239 -3.97 8.45 -31.31
N ARG A 240 -3.73 9.75 -31.48
CA ARG A 240 -4.65 10.67 -32.16
C ARG A 240 -4.50 10.66 -33.69
N THR A 241 -3.48 10.00 -34.20
CA THR A 241 -3.26 9.85 -35.64
C THR A 241 -3.96 8.58 -36.12
N GLU A 242 -4.93 8.72 -37.02
CA GLU A 242 -5.68 7.58 -37.59
C GLU A 242 -4.92 6.89 -38.72
N ARG A 243 -4.18 7.65 -39.53
CA ARG A 243 -3.40 7.15 -40.67
C ARG A 243 -1.95 6.99 -40.29
N PHE A 244 -1.55 5.75 -40.06
CA PHE A 244 -0.16 5.40 -39.80
C PHE A 244 0.16 3.98 -40.24
N LYS A 245 1.45 3.69 -40.33
CA LYS A 245 2.01 2.35 -40.56
C LYS A 245 3.08 2.07 -39.52
N THR A 246 3.16 0.82 -39.07
CA THR A 246 4.31 0.31 -38.31
C THR A 246 5.06 -0.71 -39.14
N THR A 247 6.39 -0.75 -38.99
CA THR A 247 7.25 -1.73 -39.67
C THR A 247 8.39 -2.17 -38.76
N LEU A 248 8.75 -3.43 -38.83
CA LEU A 248 10.00 -3.97 -38.28
C LEU A 248 11.02 -4.29 -39.40
N ALA A 249 12.27 -3.87 -39.21
CA ALA A 249 13.40 -4.24 -40.06
C ALA A 249 14.55 -4.84 -39.23
N GLU A 250 15.20 -5.86 -39.79
CA GLU A 250 16.49 -6.37 -39.31
C GLU A 250 17.59 -5.65 -40.11
N VAL A 251 18.46 -4.93 -39.42
CA VAL A 251 19.54 -4.14 -40.02
C VAL A 251 20.84 -4.92 -39.86
N GLY A 252 21.30 -5.54 -40.95
CA GLY A 252 22.60 -6.20 -41.01
C GLY A 252 23.73 -5.20 -40.92
N GLY A 253 24.79 -5.54 -40.18
CA GLY A 253 25.96 -4.69 -40.03
C GLY A 253 26.93 -4.81 -41.20
N GLU A 254 26.65 -4.18 -42.34
CA GLU A 254 27.65 -3.81 -43.37
C GLU A 254 27.20 -2.52 -44.10
N GLY A 255 28.13 -1.57 -44.28
CA GLY A 255 28.02 -0.51 -45.29
C GLY A 255 27.95 0.94 -44.76
N GLY A 256 28.98 1.72 -45.11
CA GLY A 256 29.20 3.11 -44.72
C GLY A 256 28.12 4.12 -45.09
N GLU A 257 28.20 5.28 -44.45
CA GLU A 257 27.55 6.54 -44.84
C GLU A 257 27.60 6.75 -46.36
N PRO A 258 26.46 6.99 -47.03
CA PRO A 258 26.50 7.62 -48.33
C PRO A 258 26.64 9.13 -48.12
N ALA A 259 27.85 9.62 -48.36
CA ALA A 259 28.08 11.02 -48.67
C ALA A 259 27.31 11.36 -49.96
N GLY A 260 26.36 12.30 -49.87
CA GLY A 260 25.54 12.71 -51.02
C GLY A 260 25.02 14.13 -50.87
N ARG A 261 25.85 15.11 -51.27
CA ARG A 261 25.42 16.48 -51.59
C ARG A 261 24.36 16.44 -52.70
N ALA A 262 23.23 17.10 -52.47
CA ALA A 262 22.41 17.73 -53.51
C ALA A 262 21.56 18.83 -52.85
N SER A 263 22.05 20.09 -52.85
CA SER A 263 21.52 21.20 -53.66
C SER A 263 20.05 21.56 -53.40
N LEU A 264 19.84 22.51 -52.49
CA LEU A 264 18.63 23.34 -52.38
C LEU A 264 18.61 24.37 -53.52
N PRO A 265 17.46 24.61 -54.20
CA PRO A 265 17.18 25.91 -54.77
C PRO A 265 16.47 26.79 -53.73
N ARG A 266 16.98 28.01 -53.65
CA ARG A 266 16.52 29.14 -52.85
C ARG A 266 15.14 29.63 -53.31
N ARG A 267 14.28 30.00 -52.36
CA ARG A 267 13.80 31.39 -52.09
C ARG A 267 12.42 31.34 -51.43
N CYS A 268 12.33 31.88 -50.21
CA CYS A 268 11.29 32.85 -49.90
C CYS A 268 11.85 33.81 -48.85
N GLY A 269 12.00 35.07 -49.25
CA GLY A 269 12.30 36.18 -48.36
C GLY A 269 11.06 37.05 -48.19
N SER A 270 11.13 37.92 -47.17
CA SER A 270 10.11 38.83 -46.62
C SER A 270 9.02 38.14 -45.78
N LYS A 271 9.00 38.32 -44.44
CA LYS A 271 8.65 39.53 -43.65
C LYS A 271 7.27 40.08 -44.03
N ALA A 272 6.45 40.64 -43.15
CA ALA A 272 6.16 40.56 -41.73
C ALA A 272 4.99 41.54 -41.55
N VAL A 273 4.18 41.34 -40.51
CA VAL A 273 3.29 42.34 -39.86
C VAL A 273 2.07 42.81 -40.67
N GLU A 274 0.86 42.57 -40.14
CA GLU A 274 0.00 43.65 -39.64
C GLU A 274 -1.21 43.12 -38.85
N ALA A 275 -1.48 43.82 -37.76
CA ALA A 275 -2.61 43.63 -36.88
C ALA A 275 -3.81 44.44 -37.38
N SER A 276 -5.03 43.95 -37.15
CA SER A 276 -6.12 44.84 -36.77
C SER A 276 -7.14 44.10 -35.91
N SER A 277 -7.51 44.81 -34.85
CA SER A 277 -8.60 44.55 -33.92
C SER A 277 -9.96 44.66 -34.63
N HIS A 278 -10.99 44.01 -34.08
CA HIS A 278 -12.32 44.58 -33.81
C HIS A 278 -13.07 43.60 -32.90
N GLY A 279 -13.56 44.09 -31.76
CA GLY A 279 -14.23 43.28 -30.74
C GLY A 279 -15.75 43.32 -30.86
N THR A 280 -16.43 42.43 -30.15
CA THR A 280 -17.68 42.75 -29.44
C THR A 280 -17.98 41.69 -28.36
N LYS A 281 -18.36 42.19 -27.18
CA LYS A 281 -18.88 41.43 -26.04
C LYS A 281 -20.30 40.92 -26.34
N THR A 282 -20.69 39.78 -25.78
CA THR A 282 -22.05 39.60 -25.25
C THR A 282 -22.05 38.60 -24.08
N THR A 283 -22.71 39.02 -23.02
CA THR A 283 -22.98 38.36 -21.74
C THR A 283 -24.20 37.45 -21.80
N ALA A 284 -24.20 36.33 -21.04
CA ALA A 284 -25.38 35.85 -20.28
C ALA A 284 -25.00 34.67 -19.37
N ALA A 285 -25.37 34.77 -18.09
CA ALA A 285 -25.39 33.72 -17.08
C ALA A 285 -26.84 33.21 -16.90
N GLU A 286 -27.05 31.90 -16.71
CA GLU A 286 -27.74 31.20 -15.58
C GLU A 286 -28.93 30.35 -16.07
N PRO A 287 -29.56 29.41 -15.30
CA PRO A 287 -29.12 28.60 -14.15
C PRO A 287 -29.58 27.10 -14.15
N VAL A 288 -28.97 26.32 -13.22
CA VAL A 288 -29.45 25.18 -12.37
C VAL A 288 -30.60 24.23 -12.82
N ARG A 289 -30.38 22.90 -12.68
CA ARG A 289 -31.38 21.93 -12.16
C ARG A 289 -30.75 20.68 -11.52
N ASN A 290 -31.07 20.48 -10.24
CA ASN A 290 -30.90 19.26 -9.45
C ASN A 290 -31.89 18.17 -9.91
N ARG A 291 -31.49 16.90 -9.87
CA ARG A 291 -32.42 15.76 -9.75
C ARG A 291 -31.84 14.69 -8.84
N ASP A 292 -32.59 14.45 -7.77
CA ASP A 292 -32.56 13.26 -6.92
C ASP A 292 -32.85 12.00 -7.73
N SER A 293 -32.20 10.89 -7.35
CA SER A 293 -32.71 9.54 -7.63
C SER A 293 -32.08 8.53 -6.67
N ASP A 294 -32.93 7.89 -5.88
CA ASP A 294 -32.67 6.75 -5.00
C ASP A 294 -32.03 5.55 -5.72
N PRO A 295 -31.24 4.69 -5.03
CA PRO A 295 -30.72 3.45 -5.58
C PRO A 295 -31.70 2.26 -5.44
N PRO A 296 -31.75 1.33 -6.41
CA PRO A 296 -32.65 0.18 -6.35
C PRO A 296 -32.15 -0.96 -5.44
N ARG A 297 -33.11 -1.62 -4.78
CA ARG A 297 -32.94 -2.83 -3.95
C ARG A 297 -32.57 -4.05 -4.81
N GLY A 298 -31.51 -4.77 -4.43
CA GLY A 298 -31.12 -6.05 -5.05
C GLY A 298 -31.84 -7.26 -4.44
N PRO A 299 -32.00 -8.38 -5.19
CA PRO A 299 -32.69 -9.57 -4.70
C PRO A 299 -31.78 -10.49 -3.88
N SER A 300 -32.38 -11.11 -2.87
CA SER A 300 -31.85 -12.15 -1.99
C SER A 300 -31.72 -13.50 -2.71
N TYR A 301 -30.58 -14.18 -2.56
CA TYR A 301 -30.43 -15.59 -2.98
C TYR A 301 -29.91 -16.45 -1.83
N GLY A 302 -30.65 -17.55 -1.60
CA GLY A 302 -30.48 -18.50 -0.52
C GLY A 302 -29.25 -19.42 -0.66
N LEU A 303 -28.78 -19.86 0.49
CA LEU A 303 -27.67 -20.79 0.69
C LEU A 303 -28.09 -22.22 0.34
N GLN A 304 -27.37 -22.86 -0.57
CA GLN A 304 -27.22 -24.32 -0.59
C GLN A 304 -25.74 -24.68 -0.41
N ARG A 305 -25.49 -25.58 0.56
CA ARG A 305 -24.20 -26.20 0.88
C ARG A 305 -24.05 -27.48 0.06
N GLU A 306 -22.81 -27.90 -0.23
CA GLU A 306 -22.29 -29.28 -0.46
C GLU A 306 -20.78 -29.18 -0.89
N PRO A 307 -19.94 -30.25 -0.86
CA PRO A 307 -18.92 -30.42 0.17
C PRO A 307 -17.44 -30.36 -0.29
N VAL A 308 -16.58 -30.57 0.71
CA VAL A 308 -15.12 -30.38 0.78
C VAL A 308 -14.33 -31.43 -0.01
N ALA A 309 -13.46 -31.00 -0.91
CA ALA A 309 -12.34 -31.81 -1.42
C ALA A 309 -11.02 -31.42 -0.73
N ARG A 310 -10.32 -32.44 -0.24
CA ARG A 310 -8.95 -32.42 0.30
C ARG A 310 -7.94 -32.49 -0.84
N GLU A 311 -6.73 -32.00 -0.55
CA GLU A 311 -5.40 -32.24 -1.15
C GLU A 311 -4.70 -30.90 -1.42
N GLY A 312 -3.40 -30.73 -1.32
CA GLY A 312 -2.27 -31.64 -1.15
C GLY A 312 -1.05 -30.76 -1.40
N SER A 313 -0.09 -30.75 -0.48
CA SER A 313 1.05 -29.83 -0.50
C SER A 313 2.06 -30.26 -1.56
N PHE A 314 2.23 -29.46 -2.62
CA PHE A 314 3.41 -29.50 -3.50
C PHE A 314 4.17 -28.17 -3.41
N ARG A 315 5.36 -28.19 -2.78
CA ARG A 315 6.32 -27.08 -2.83
C ARG A 315 7.22 -27.27 -4.05
N ARG A 316 7.05 -26.46 -5.10
CA ARG A 316 8.13 -26.12 -6.03
C ARG A 316 8.74 -24.79 -5.59
N SER A 317 10.04 -24.77 -5.39
CA SER A 317 10.81 -23.55 -5.11
C SER A 317 10.75 -22.63 -6.33
N ALA A 318 9.82 -21.67 -6.31
CA ALA A 318 9.66 -20.70 -7.39
C ALA A 318 10.74 -19.62 -7.26
N ILE A 319 11.67 -19.55 -8.22
CA ILE A 319 12.55 -18.40 -8.40
C ILE A 319 11.66 -17.23 -8.83
N ARG A 320 11.71 -16.11 -8.10
CA ARG A 320 10.97 -14.89 -8.43
C ARG A 320 11.90 -13.85 -9.04
N LEU A 321 11.54 -13.37 -10.23
CA LEU A 321 12.18 -12.26 -10.92
C LEU A 321 11.24 -11.04 -10.93
N VAL A 322 11.80 -9.83 -11.00
CA VAL A 322 11.05 -8.57 -11.11
C VAL A 322 11.63 -7.73 -12.25
N ALA A 323 10.77 -7.25 -13.14
CA ALA A 323 11.12 -6.24 -14.14
C ALA A 323 10.91 -4.83 -13.58
N ARG A 324 11.82 -3.91 -13.84
CA ARG A 324 11.71 -2.50 -13.44
C ARG A 324 11.89 -1.55 -14.63
N SER A 325 11.06 -0.52 -14.72
CA SER A 325 11.33 0.68 -15.53
C SER A 325 12.17 1.65 -14.70
N GLY A 326 13.27 2.14 -15.24
CA GLY A 326 14.18 3.05 -14.52
C GLY A 326 13.49 4.31 -14.00
N ASN A 327 13.90 4.74 -12.80
CA ASN A 327 13.64 6.07 -12.25
C ASN A 327 15.02 6.61 -11.83
N PRO A 328 15.45 7.81 -12.25
CA PRO A 328 16.76 8.32 -11.85
C PRO A 328 16.77 8.55 -10.33
N PRO A 329 17.73 7.98 -9.57
CA PRO A 329 17.86 8.31 -8.17
C PRO A 329 18.25 9.79 -8.02
N LYS A 330 17.60 10.51 -7.11
CA LYS A 330 18.04 11.85 -6.68
C LYS A 330 19.41 11.71 -6.02
N GLN A 331 20.48 12.01 -6.76
CA GLN A 331 21.82 12.10 -6.20
C GLN A 331 21.89 13.34 -5.29
N ARG A 332 22.04 13.13 -3.98
CA ARG A 332 22.66 14.13 -3.11
C ARG A 332 24.17 14.03 -3.33
N GLY A 333 24.76 15.15 -3.73
CA GLY A 333 26.15 15.22 -4.16
C GLY A 333 27.14 14.86 -3.06
N LEU A 334 28.10 14.02 -3.44
CA LEU A 334 29.45 13.99 -2.91
C LEU A 334 30.36 13.65 -4.10
N HIS A 335 31.24 14.59 -4.46
CA HIS A 335 32.27 14.41 -5.47
C HIS A 335 33.33 13.41 -4.96
N GLY A 336 33.59 12.37 -5.74
CA GLY A 336 34.69 11.41 -5.61
C GLY A 336 34.98 10.81 -7.00
N PRO A 337 36.22 10.43 -7.32
CA PRO A 337 36.70 10.39 -8.69
C PRO A 337 36.12 9.23 -9.51
N GLU A 338 35.94 9.57 -10.78
CA GLU A 338 35.53 8.76 -11.91
C GLU A 338 36.36 7.46 -12.01
N GLN A 339 35.77 6.32 -11.63
CA GLN A 339 36.35 5.01 -11.89
C GLN A 339 35.92 4.56 -13.29
N ALA A 340 36.93 4.39 -14.15
CA ALA A 340 36.81 3.90 -15.51
C ALA A 340 36.01 2.59 -15.55
N ALA A 341 35.01 2.55 -16.43
CA ALA A 341 34.30 1.34 -16.80
C ALA A 341 35.31 0.31 -17.34
N SER A 342 35.30 -0.88 -16.75
CA SER A 342 35.99 -2.04 -17.29
C SER A 342 35.41 -2.36 -18.67
N GLU A 343 36.17 -2.07 -19.71
CA GLU A 343 35.92 -2.55 -21.07
C GLU A 343 35.99 -4.09 -21.04
N SER A 344 34.86 -4.73 -21.29
CA SER A 344 34.82 -6.16 -21.60
C SER A 344 35.30 -6.34 -23.04
N LYS A 345 36.36 -7.13 -23.22
CA LYS A 345 36.90 -7.48 -24.54
C LYS A 345 35.83 -8.18 -25.39
N PRO A 346 35.77 -7.93 -26.71
CA PRO A 346 34.87 -8.66 -27.59
C PRO A 346 35.31 -10.12 -27.70
N VAL A 347 34.33 -11.02 -27.66
CA VAL A 347 34.52 -12.44 -27.97
C VAL A 347 34.82 -12.57 -29.46
N GLU A 348 36.02 -13.03 -29.80
CA GLU A 348 36.39 -13.36 -31.19
C GLU A 348 35.62 -14.60 -31.64
N GLY A 349 34.82 -14.46 -32.70
CA GLY A 349 34.09 -15.54 -33.36
C GLY A 349 32.57 -15.47 -33.20
N GLY A 350 31.91 -14.44 -33.73
CA GLY A 350 30.46 -14.35 -33.75
C GLY A 350 29.94 -13.42 -34.85
N CYS A 351 28.89 -13.86 -35.55
CA CYS A 351 28.12 -13.07 -36.51
C CYS A 351 27.80 -11.68 -35.92
N SER A 352 27.93 -10.61 -36.71
CA SER A 352 27.69 -9.25 -36.25
C SER A 352 26.34 -9.14 -35.52
N PRO A 353 26.25 -8.42 -34.37
CA PRO A 353 25.05 -8.44 -33.55
C PRO A 353 23.89 -7.87 -34.35
N LYS A 354 22.87 -8.71 -34.58
CA LYS A 354 21.63 -8.34 -35.29
C LYS A 354 21.00 -7.12 -34.61
N ARG A 355 20.67 -6.11 -35.40
CA ARG A 355 20.01 -4.88 -34.93
C ARG A 355 18.60 -4.84 -35.46
N TYR A 356 17.66 -4.39 -34.64
CA TYR A 356 16.25 -4.31 -35.03
C TYR A 356 15.77 -2.88 -34.97
N LEU A 357 15.09 -2.43 -36.03
CA LEU A 357 14.48 -1.12 -36.15
C LEU A 357 12.96 -1.29 -36.21
N PHE A 358 12.27 -0.83 -35.17
CA PHE A 358 10.82 -0.66 -35.19
C PHE A 358 10.50 0.79 -35.56
N ARG A 359 9.70 0.99 -36.59
CA ARG A 359 9.38 2.32 -37.12
C ARG A 359 7.88 2.53 -37.15
N TYR A 360 7.44 3.64 -36.57
CA TYR A 360 6.12 4.21 -36.76
C TYR A 360 6.23 5.36 -37.77
N GLU A 361 5.30 5.42 -38.71
CA GLU A 361 5.18 6.52 -39.68
C GLU A 361 3.71 6.90 -39.83
N GLY A 362 3.37 8.15 -39.49
CA GLY A 362 2.05 8.72 -39.68
C GLY A 362 2.15 10.19 -40.05
N ASP A 363 1.00 10.81 -40.32
CA ASP A 363 0.94 12.21 -40.77
C ASP A 363 1.52 13.20 -39.74
N ASP A 364 1.62 12.78 -38.47
CA ASP A 364 2.20 13.58 -37.40
C ASP A 364 3.73 13.45 -37.26
N GLY A 365 4.33 12.46 -37.93
CA GLY A 365 5.77 12.27 -38.03
C GLY A 365 6.22 10.81 -37.95
N VAL A 366 7.52 10.63 -37.75
CA VAL A 366 8.19 9.32 -37.75
C VAL A 366 8.90 9.09 -36.43
N LEU A 367 8.63 7.95 -35.80
CA LEU A 367 9.27 7.51 -34.55
C LEU A 367 9.99 6.19 -34.79
N GLU A 368 11.27 6.13 -34.42
CA GLU A 368 12.11 4.96 -34.55
C GLU A 368 12.55 4.46 -33.18
N TYR A 369 12.32 3.17 -32.91
CA TYR A 369 12.94 2.43 -31.81
C TYR A 369 13.99 1.48 -32.36
N ARG A 370 15.20 1.51 -31.80
CA ARG A 370 16.27 0.59 -32.14
C ARG A 370 16.56 -0.30 -30.94
N TYR A 371 16.53 -1.61 -31.18
CA TYR A 371 16.93 -2.62 -30.20
C TYR A 371 18.24 -3.27 -30.64
N ARG A 372 19.23 -3.26 -29.75
CA ARG A 372 20.54 -3.90 -29.93
C ARG A 372 20.76 -4.87 -28.77
N PRO A 373 20.58 -6.19 -28.95
CA PRO A 373 20.71 -7.17 -27.88
C PRO A 373 22.18 -7.34 -27.47
N GLU A 374 22.71 -6.39 -26.70
CA GLU A 374 24.12 -6.29 -26.32
C GLU A 374 24.32 -6.65 -24.85
N THR A 375 23.50 -6.08 -23.96
CA THR A 375 23.69 -6.22 -22.50
C THR A 375 22.67 -7.15 -21.85
N GLY A 376 21.53 -7.41 -22.51
CA GLY A 376 20.40 -8.14 -21.92
C GLY A 376 19.60 -7.33 -20.90
N THR A 377 19.99 -6.07 -20.67
CA THR A 377 19.18 -5.07 -19.96
C THR A 377 18.20 -4.40 -20.93
N LEU A 378 17.22 -3.67 -20.42
CA LEU A 378 16.35 -2.86 -21.28
C LEU A 378 17.05 -1.58 -21.78
N GLY A 379 18.26 -1.28 -21.28
CA GLY A 379 19.10 -0.18 -21.76
C GLY A 379 19.60 -0.35 -23.20
N ASP A 380 19.43 -1.54 -23.78
CA ASP A 380 19.68 -1.91 -25.18
C ASP A 380 18.74 -1.22 -26.18
N ILE A 381 17.76 -0.46 -25.68
CA ILE A 381 16.74 0.21 -26.49
C ILE A 381 17.03 1.72 -26.55
N THR A 382 17.03 2.24 -27.77
CA THR A 382 17.07 3.68 -28.06
C THR A 382 15.83 4.07 -28.85
N ALA A 383 15.39 5.32 -28.71
CA ALA A 383 14.28 5.87 -29.44
C ALA A 383 14.64 7.25 -30.01
N VAL A 384 14.11 7.60 -31.18
CA VAL A 384 14.28 8.92 -31.78
C VAL A 384 13.06 9.31 -32.58
N TRP A 385 12.62 10.56 -32.43
CA TRP A 385 11.67 11.17 -33.35
C TRP A 385 12.45 11.77 -34.52
N VAL A 386 12.22 11.30 -35.74
CA VAL A 386 13.01 11.72 -36.90
C VAL A 386 12.79 13.21 -37.16
N GLY A 387 13.89 13.95 -37.30
CA GLY A 387 13.88 15.40 -37.46
C GLY A 387 13.54 16.19 -36.19
N ARG A 388 13.41 15.53 -35.01
CA ARG A 388 13.16 16.21 -33.73
C ARG A 388 14.06 15.67 -32.62
N GLY A 389 14.99 16.50 -32.16
CA GLY A 389 15.83 16.21 -31.00
C GLY A 389 16.88 15.12 -31.26
N LYS A 390 17.58 14.73 -30.19
CA LYS A 390 18.59 13.65 -30.21
C LYS A 390 17.93 12.32 -29.82
N PRO A 391 18.48 11.17 -30.24
CA PRO A 391 18.07 9.87 -29.71
C PRO A 391 18.15 9.84 -28.18
N PHE A 392 17.22 9.14 -27.54
CA PHE A 392 17.15 8.96 -26.09
C PHE A 392 17.04 7.48 -25.73
N ARG A 393 17.33 7.14 -24.47
CA ARG A 393 17.29 5.76 -23.93
C ARG A 393 16.13 5.63 -22.96
N PRO A 394 14.92 5.25 -23.42
CA PRO A 394 13.71 5.28 -22.57
C PRO A 394 13.77 4.31 -21.38
N LEU A 395 14.63 3.30 -21.45
CA LEU A 395 14.67 2.18 -20.50
C LEU A 395 16.08 1.95 -19.94
N VAL A 396 16.92 3.00 -19.92
CA VAL A 396 18.23 2.95 -19.26
C VAL A 396 18.06 2.54 -17.80
N ASP A 397 18.99 1.70 -17.32
CA ASP A 397 18.96 1.07 -16.00
C ASP A 397 17.73 0.18 -15.72
N GLY A 398 16.89 -0.05 -16.73
CA GLY A 398 15.79 -1.00 -16.68
C GLY A 398 16.25 -2.43 -17.00
N GLY A 399 15.52 -3.42 -16.48
CA GLY A 399 15.90 -4.82 -16.65
C GLY A 399 15.23 -5.74 -15.65
N VAL A 400 15.68 -6.98 -15.65
CA VAL A 400 15.20 -8.04 -14.77
C VAL A 400 16.16 -8.24 -13.60
N TYR A 401 15.60 -8.34 -12.39
CA TYR A 401 16.31 -8.51 -11.14
C TYR A 401 15.89 -9.79 -10.43
N PHE A 402 16.81 -10.39 -9.68
CA PHE A 402 16.50 -11.50 -8.78
C PHE A 402 15.89 -11.00 -7.48
N TRP A 403 14.83 -11.66 -7.05
CA TRP A 403 14.32 -11.48 -5.69
C TRP A 403 15.28 -12.15 -4.70
N VAL A 404 15.74 -11.40 -3.70
CA VAL A 404 16.66 -11.91 -2.66
C VAL A 404 15.92 -12.13 -1.36
N ASN A 405 15.27 -11.10 -0.80
CA ASN A 405 14.54 -11.20 0.46
C ASN A 405 13.31 -10.27 0.48
N GLN A 406 12.34 -10.59 1.33
CA GLN A 406 11.24 -9.68 1.65
C GLN A 406 11.56 -8.98 2.98
N ARG A 407 11.61 -7.65 2.96
CA ARG A 407 11.77 -6.86 4.17
C ARG A 407 10.48 -6.91 5.02
N PRO A 408 10.57 -6.72 6.34
CA PRO A 408 9.41 -6.75 7.23
C PRO A 408 8.31 -5.72 6.89
N ASP A 409 8.65 -4.65 6.17
CA ASP A 409 7.73 -3.62 5.68
C ASP A 409 7.03 -3.99 4.36
N GLY A 410 7.29 -5.20 3.84
CA GLY A 410 6.74 -5.69 2.57
C GLY A 410 7.52 -5.27 1.33
N SER A 411 8.57 -4.44 1.45
CA SER A 411 9.44 -4.08 0.34
C SER A 411 10.41 -5.22 0.00
N ALA A 412 10.78 -5.33 -1.27
CA ALA A 412 11.63 -6.39 -1.77
C ALA A 412 13.09 -5.94 -1.85
N GLU A 413 14.01 -6.73 -1.32
CA GLU A 413 15.41 -6.63 -1.69
C GLU A 413 15.62 -7.38 -3.01
N ALA A 414 15.94 -6.62 -4.06
CA ALA A 414 16.19 -7.13 -5.40
C ALA A 414 17.65 -6.88 -5.77
N ALA A 415 18.31 -7.87 -6.36
CA ALA A 415 19.68 -7.79 -6.82
C ALA A 415 19.75 -7.89 -8.34
N ALA A 416 20.61 -7.08 -8.96
CA ALA A 416 20.87 -7.19 -10.39
C ALA A 416 21.59 -8.52 -10.68
N PRO A 417 21.40 -9.11 -11.87
CA PRO A 417 22.23 -10.22 -12.31
C PRO A 417 23.71 -9.80 -12.34
N GLU A 418 24.59 -10.72 -11.96
CA GLU A 418 26.05 -10.54 -12.06
C GLU A 418 26.55 -10.83 -13.49
N ARG A 419 25.83 -11.69 -14.21
CA ARG A 419 26.12 -12.05 -15.60
C ARG A 419 24.83 -12.29 -16.38
N ILE A 420 24.80 -11.83 -17.63
CA ILE A 420 23.68 -12.03 -18.56
C ILE A 420 24.24 -12.50 -19.90
N GLU A 421 23.73 -13.62 -20.41
CA GLU A 421 24.20 -14.26 -21.64
C GLU A 421 23.07 -14.30 -22.67
N LEU A 422 23.33 -13.86 -23.90
CA LEU A 422 22.36 -13.98 -24.98
C LEU A 422 22.30 -15.44 -25.45
N ILE A 423 21.15 -16.09 -25.30
CA ILE A 423 20.92 -17.44 -25.82
C ILE A 423 20.50 -17.36 -27.28
N ARG A 424 19.51 -16.52 -27.60
CA ARG A 424 18.92 -16.42 -28.94
C ARG A 424 18.25 -15.06 -29.13
N CYS A 425 18.42 -14.45 -30.30
CA CYS A 425 17.63 -13.28 -30.69
C CYS A 425 17.22 -13.38 -32.15
N GLN A 426 15.92 -13.31 -32.43
CA GLN A 426 15.38 -13.45 -33.77
C GLN A 426 14.10 -12.66 -34.00
N ARG A 427 13.89 -12.29 -35.26
CA ARG A 427 12.60 -11.77 -35.74
C ARG A 427 11.64 -12.91 -36.05
N GLU A 428 10.40 -12.77 -35.59
CA GLU A 428 9.27 -13.64 -35.88
C GLU A 428 8.10 -12.76 -36.34
N GLY A 429 7.91 -12.61 -37.65
CA GLY A 429 6.93 -11.67 -38.20
C GLY A 429 7.24 -10.22 -37.81
N GLU A 430 6.32 -9.54 -37.14
CA GLU A 430 6.49 -8.15 -36.66
C GLU A 430 7.01 -8.06 -35.22
N VAL A 431 7.54 -9.16 -34.69
CA VAL A 431 8.01 -9.28 -33.31
C VAL A 431 9.50 -9.65 -33.30
N VAL A 432 10.23 -9.19 -32.28
CA VAL A 432 11.57 -9.68 -31.96
C VAL A 432 11.51 -10.45 -30.65
N ARG A 433 11.97 -11.70 -30.65
CA ARG A 433 12.16 -12.50 -29.44
C ARG A 433 13.63 -12.59 -29.10
N SER A 434 13.99 -12.18 -27.89
CA SER A 434 15.35 -12.27 -27.35
C SER A 434 15.35 -13.03 -26.03
N THR A 435 15.96 -14.21 -26.01
CA THR A 435 16.09 -15.08 -24.85
C THR A 435 17.49 -14.96 -24.26
N TRP A 436 17.55 -14.79 -22.94
CA TRP A 436 18.75 -14.51 -22.16
C TRP A 436 18.84 -15.45 -20.96
N ARG A 437 20.05 -15.82 -20.57
CA ARG A 437 20.33 -16.50 -19.29
C ARG A 437 20.93 -15.51 -18.31
N LEU A 438 20.32 -15.38 -17.14
CA LEU A 438 20.73 -14.46 -16.07
C LEU A 438 21.33 -15.27 -14.92
N HIS A 439 22.40 -14.77 -14.31
CA HIS A 439 23.10 -15.42 -13.20
C HIS A 439 23.22 -14.51 -11.98
N LEU A 440 23.11 -15.08 -10.78
CA LEU A 440 23.39 -14.42 -9.50
C LEU A 440 23.89 -15.47 -8.49
N GLY A 441 25.21 -15.50 -8.25
CA GLY A 441 25.87 -16.61 -7.59
C GLY A 441 25.60 -17.94 -8.31
N GLU A 442 25.25 -18.98 -7.55
CA GLU A 442 24.88 -20.31 -8.10
C GLU A 442 23.49 -20.36 -8.77
N ARG A 443 22.70 -19.28 -8.68
CA ARG A 443 21.35 -19.25 -9.26
C ARG A 443 21.42 -18.82 -10.73
N SER A 444 20.62 -19.47 -11.57
CA SER A 444 20.37 -19.03 -12.94
C SER A 444 18.89 -19.04 -13.27
N ALA A 445 18.49 -18.18 -14.21
CA ALA A 445 17.13 -18.14 -14.77
C ALA A 445 17.17 -17.74 -16.25
N GLU A 446 16.27 -18.30 -17.05
CA GLU A 446 16.10 -17.89 -18.44
C GLU A 446 14.93 -16.92 -18.58
N VAL A 447 15.15 -15.86 -19.34
CA VAL A 447 14.16 -14.81 -19.58
C VAL A 447 14.04 -14.56 -21.07
N THR A 448 12.80 -14.47 -21.57
CA THR A 448 12.52 -14.04 -22.93
C THR A 448 11.87 -12.66 -22.94
N TYR A 449 12.46 -11.74 -23.69
CA TYR A 449 11.85 -10.47 -24.09
C TYR A 449 11.18 -10.65 -25.45
N THR A 450 9.90 -10.28 -25.53
CA THR A 450 9.12 -10.25 -26.78
C THR A 450 8.78 -8.80 -27.09
N LEU A 451 9.45 -8.22 -28.09
CA LEU A 451 9.33 -6.81 -28.46
C LEU A 451 8.46 -6.64 -29.70
N ARG A 452 7.48 -5.74 -29.64
CA ARG A 452 6.60 -5.37 -30.77
C ARG A 452 6.24 -3.90 -30.74
N LEU A 453 6.00 -3.30 -31.90
CA LEU A 453 5.51 -1.93 -32.00
C LEU A 453 4.01 -1.93 -32.27
N TRP A 454 3.24 -1.46 -31.28
CA TRP A 454 1.83 -1.13 -31.46
C TRP A 454 1.69 0.38 -31.50
N GLN A 455 1.14 0.93 -32.58
CA GLN A 455 1.06 2.38 -32.80
C GLN A 455 2.42 3.07 -32.54
N LYS A 456 2.50 4.01 -31.59
CA LYS A 456 3.74 4.68 -31.16
C LYS A 456 4.41 3.99 -29.96
N SER A 457 3.83 2.93 -29.42
CA SER A 457 4.27 2.29 -28.19
C SER A 457 5.05 1.01 -28.49
N LEU A 458 6.34 0.99 -28.14
CA LEU A 458 7.11 -0.25 -28.08
C LEU A 458 6.64 -1.05 -26.85
N VAL A 459 6.05 -2.21 -27.08
CA VAL A 459 5.60 -3.14 -26.05
C VAL A 459 6.63 -4.25 -25.89
N ILE A 460 6.98 -4.53 -24.63
CA ILE A 460 7.98 -5.52 -24.26
C ILE A 460 7.34 -6.46 -23.25
N ASP A 461 7.01 -7.67 -23.68
CA ASP A 461 6.55 -8.73 -22.80
C ASP A 461 7.77 -9.48 -22.25
N VAL A 462 7.86 -9.59 -20.92
CA VAL A 462 8.97 -10.24 -20.22
C VAL A 462 8.48 -11.52 -19.56
N GLN A 463 9.03 -12.65 -19.96
CA GLN A 463 8.66 -13.96 -19.42
C GLN A 463 9.89 -14.65 -18.81
N CYS A 464 9.79 -15.05 -17.55
CA CYS A 464 10.72 -16.03 -16.95
C CYS A 464 10.26 -17.43 -17.36
N LEU A 465 11.19 -18.25 -17.85
CA LEU A 465 10.93 -19.63 -18.30
C LEU A 465 11.02 -20.64 -17.16
#